data_AF-A0A7V9DIQ7-F1
#
_entry.id   AF-A0A7V9DIQ7-F1
#
_cell.length_a   1.000
_cell.length_b   1.000
_cell.length_c   1.000
_cell.angle_alpha   90.00
_cell.angle_beta   90.00
_cell.angle_gamma   90.00
#
_symmetry.space_group_name_H-M   'P 1'
#
loop_
_entity.id
_entity.type
_entity.pdbx_description
1 polymer ?
#
loop_
_entity_poly.entity_id
_entity_poly.type
_entity_poly.pdbx_seq_one_letter_code
_entity_poly.pdbx_strand_id
1 'polypeptide(L)' 'MSAIVGSPPAPAGSYAGGESRVGCRQLTGDVWEWTSSHFLPYPGFLAFPYPEFSEVFFGDEYKVVRG' A
#
# COMPACT_ATOMS: atom_id res chain seq x y z
N MET A 1 -0.97 -27.95 -7.86
CA MET A 1 -1.38 -26.63 -7.35
C MET A 1 -0.34 -26.24 -6.30
N SER A 2 0.72 -25.53 -6.70
CA SER A 2 1.77 -25.09 -5.77
C SER A 2 1.40 -23.70 -5.28
N ALA A 3 1.08 -23.55 -4.00
CA ALA A 3 0.95 -22.24 -3.40
C ALA A 3 2.36 -21.63 -3.37
N ILE A 4 2.50 -20.44 -3.96
CA ILE A 4 3.64 -19.56 -3.72
C ILE A 4 3.51 -19.12 -2.26
N VAL A 5 4.00 -19.92 -1.31
CA VAL A 5 4.12 -19.47 0.08
C VAL A 5 5.33 -18.55 0.10
N GLY A 6 5.08 -17.26 -0.10
CA GLY A 6 6.02 -16.22 0.31
C GLY A 6 6.28 -16.34 1.81
N SER A 7 7.42 -15.82 2.27
CA SER A 7 7.70 -15.74 3.71
C SER A 7 6.52 -15.06 4.42
N PRO A 8 6.05 -15.59 5.57
CA PRO A 8 5.02 -14.90 6.36
C PRO A 8 5.53 -13.54 6.84
N PRO A 9 4.62 -12.61 7.21
CA PRO A 9 5.01 -11.36 7.84
C PRO A 9 5.83 -11.64 9.11
N ALA A 10 6.83 -10.81 9.36
CA ALA A 10 7.64 -10.93 10.56
C ALA A 10 6.83 -10.50 11.79
N PRO A 11 7.19 -11.00 12.99
CA PRO A 11 6.63 -10.50 14.24
C PRO A 11 6.73 -8.97 14.36
N ALA A 12 5.77 -8.36 15.03
CA ALA A 12 5.83 -6.93 15.30
C ALA A 12 7.11 -6.57 16.09
N GLY A 13 7.83 -5.56 15.64
CA GLY A 13 9.11 -5.12 16.20
C GLY A 13 10.36 -5.79 15.62
N SER A 14 10.24 -6.73 14.67
CA SER A 14 11.39 -7.46 14.10
C SER A 14 12.40 -6.58 13.36
N TYR A 15 12.01 -5.40 12.89
CA TYR A 15 12.88 -4.49 12.13
C TYR A 15 13.12 -3.16 12.86
N ALA A 16 13.91 -3.19 13.93
CA ALA A 16 14.20 -2.00 14.74
C ALA A 16 14.84 -0.84 13.94
N GLY A 17 15.63 -1.15 12.90
CA GLY A 17 16.25 -0.13 12.03
C GLY A 17 15.28 0.51 11.02
N GLY A 18 14.06 -0.03 10.88
CA GLY A 18 13.03 0.45 9.96
C GLY A 18 12.08 1.49 10.57
N GLU A 19 12.50 2.18 11.62
CA GLU A 19 11.66 3.14 12.33
C GLU A 19 11.55 4.47 11.55
N SER A 20 10.33 4.95 11.38
CA SER A 20 10.05 6.25 10.77
C SER A 20 10.44 7.39 11.71
N ARG A 21 10.46 8.62 11.20
CA ARG A 21 10.77 9.82 12.01
C ARG A 21 9.83 10.03 13.20
N VAL A 22 8.66 9.40 13.20
CA VAL A 22 7.64 9.52 14.26
C VAL A 22 7.50 8.24 15.09
N GLY A 23 8.42 7.29 14.93
CA GLY A 23 8.49 6.08 15.76
C GLY A 23 7.70 4.87 15.27
N CYS A 24 7.02 4.98 14.12
CA CYS A 24 6.32 3.82 13.54
C CYS A 24 7.33 2.87 12.89
N ARG A 25 7.18 1.57 13.14
CA ARG A 25 7.98 0.51 12.50
C ARG A 25 7.09 -0.30 11.56
N GLN A 26 7.72 -1.03 10.64
CA GLN A 26 7.02 -1.92 9.70
C GLN A 26 5.98 -1.21 8.82
N LEU A 27 6.18 0.10 8.56
CA LEU A 27 5.36 0.85 7.59
C LEU A 27 5.58 0.41 6.13
N THR A 28 6.54 -0.49 5.89
CA THR A 28 6.83 -1.03 4.56
C THR A 28 7.13 -2.52 4.67
N GLY A 29 6.52 -3.33 3.79
CA GLY A 29 6.60 -4.78 3.85
C GLY A 29 5.63 -5.41 4.85
N ASP A 30 5.84 -6.70 5.14
CA ASP A 30 5.00 -7.56 5.98
C ASP A 30 3.55 -7.73 5.49
N VAL A 31 2.73 -6.67 5.54
CA VAL A 31 1.34 -6.66 5.10
C VAL A 31 0.96 -5.33 4.45
N TRP A 32 -0.04 -5.38 3.60
CA TRP A 32 -0.73 -4.16 3.15
C TRP A 32 -1.67 -3.66 4.25
N GLU A 33 -1.53 -2.39 4.63
CA GLU A 33 -2.35 -1.73 5.64
C GLU A 33 -3.50 -0.96 4.98
N TRP A 34 -4.74 -1.28 5.36
CA TRP A 34 -5.93 -0.58 4.89
C TRP A 34 -6.00 0.85 5.40
N THR A 35 -6.40 1.77 4.52
CA THR A 35 -6.71 3.16 4.90
C THR A 35 -8.19 3.46 4.69
N SER A 36 -8.70 4.52 5.34
CA SER A 36 -10.07 4.99 5.12
C SER A 36 -10.24 5.75 3.79
N SER A 37 -9.14 6.13 3.14
CA SER A 37 -9.12 6.93 1.92
C SER A 37 -9.66 6.15 0.72
N HIS A 38 -10.50 6.83 -0.05
CA HIS A 38 -10.88 6.37 -1.39
C HIS A 38 -9.73 6.57 -2.38
N PHE A 39 -9.71 5.79 -3.45
CA PHE A 39 -8.72 5.96 -4.50
C PHE A 39 -9.12 7.13 -5.40
N LEU A 40 -8.44 8.27 -5.23
CA LEU A 40 -8.74 9.52 -5.91
C LEU A 40 -7.46 10.14 -6.48
N PRO A 41 -7.55 10.95 -7.54
CA PRO A 41 -6.38 11.63 -8.09
C PRO A 41 -5.88 12.71 -7.14
N TYR A 42 -4.56 12.85 -7.07
CA TYR A 42 -3.96 14.07 -6.52
C TYR A 42 -4.24 15.27 -7.44
N PRO A 43 -4.23 16.51 -6.91
CA PRO A 43 -4.34 17.70 -7.73
C PRO A 43 -3.30 17.72 -8.86
N GLY A 44 -3.75 17.88 -10.11
CA GLY A 44 -2.89 17.89 -11.29
C GLY A 44 -2.47 16.51 -11.81
N PHE A 45 -3.10 15.42 -11.34
CA PHE A 45 -2.84 14.08 -11.88
C PHE A 45 -3.05 14.01 -13.40
N LEU A 46 -2.11 13.36 -14.08
CA LEU A 46 -2.19 13.01 -15.50
C LEU A 46 -1.81 11.53 -15.64
N ALA A 47 -2.64 10.76 -16.32
CA ALA A 47 -2.38 9.34 -16.52
C ALA A 47 -1.13 9.13 -17.39
N PHE A 48 -0.25 8.22 -16.94
CA PHE A 48 0.88 7.73 -17.73
C PHE A 48 1.25 6.33 -17.23
N PRO A 49 1.49 5.34 -18.12
CA PRO A 49 1.44 5.45 -19.59
C PRO A 49 0.03 5.39 -20.20
N TYR A 50 -0.99 4.93 -19.46
CA TYR A 50 -2.38 4.82 -19.93
C TYR A 50 -3.39 4.92 -18.77
N PRO A 51 -4.66 5.32 -19.03
CA PRO A 51 -5.67 5.58 -17.99
C PRO A 51 -6.01 4.37 -17.11
N GLU A 52 -5.99 3.16 -17.68
CA GLU A 52 -6.41 1.92 -17.02
C GLU A 52 -5.53 1.53 -15.83
N PHE A 53 -4.37 2.16 -15.68
CA PHE A 53 -3.51 1.94 -14.51
C PHE A 53 -4.07 2.58 -13.23
N SER A 54 -4.89 3.63 -13.33
CA SER A 54 -5.41 4.34 -12.15
C SER A 54 -6.77 4.98 -12.37
N GLU A 55 -6.94 5.69 -13.47
CA GLU A 55 -8.09 6.59 -13.68
C GLU A 55 -9.43 5.85 -13.66
N VAL A 56 -9.48 4.66 -14.25
CA VAL A 56 -10.69 3.83 -14.30
C VAL A 56 -11.14 3.30 -12.94
N PHE A 57 -10.29 3.39 -11.91
CA PHE A 57 -10.58 2.94 -10.55
C PHE A 57 -10.85 4.11 -9.59
N PHE A 58 -10.82 5.35 -10.07
CA PHE A 58 -11.15 6.49 -9.21
C PHE A 58 -12.63 6.48 -8.84
N GLY A 59 -12.91 6.78 -7.57
CA GLY A 59 -14.26 6.78 -7.04
C GLY A 59 -14.30 6.26 -5.61
N ASP A 60 -15.50 5.97 -5.12
CA ASP A 60 -15.72 5.53 -3.75
C ASP A 60 -15.72 4.01 -3.56
N GLU A 61 -15.77 3.24 -4.65
CA GLU A 61 -15.80 1.78 -4.66
C GLU A 61 -14.52 1.13 -4.10
N TYR A 62 -13.36 1.77 -4.30
CA TYR A 62 -12.06 1.23 -3.89
C TYR A 62 -11.45 1.98 -2.71
N LYS A 63 -10.77 1.25 -1.83
CA LYS A 63 -10.00 1.78 -0.70
C LYS A 63 -8.51 1.58 -0.92
N VAL A 64 -7.73 2.57 -0.50
CA VAL A 64 -6.27 2.56 -0.66
C VAL A 64 -5.63 1.70 0.43
N VAL A 65 -4.70 0.84 0.04
CA VAL A 65 -3.75 0.18 0.94
C VAL A 65 -2.35 0.80 0.82
N ARG A 66 -1.59 0.77 1.91
CA ARG A 66 -0.21 1.29 2.01
C ARG A 66 0.70 0.25 2.67
N GLY A 67 2.00 0.37 2.47
CA GLY A 67 2.99 -0.64 2.86
C GLY A 67 4.01 -0.87 1.76
#